data_AF-A0A7X7C2J2-F1
#
_entry.id   AF-A0A7X7C2J2-F1
#
_cell.length_a   1.000
_cell.length_b   1.000
_cell.length_c   1.000
_cell.angle_alpha   90.00
_cell.angle_beta   90.00
_cell.angle_gamma   90.00
#
_symmetry.space_group_name_H-M   'P 1'
#
loop_
_entity.id
_entity.type
_entity.pdbx_description
1 polymer ?
#
loop_
_entity_poly.entity_id
_entity_poly.type
_entity_poly.pdbx_seq_one_letter_code
_entity_poly.pdbx_strand_id
1 'polypeptide(L)'
;MNELEFRQWLSNSDVPKKVQSDIVSRLKRLERINGYFDLDEEYEKDNCDFLFSLFKNKGLNDNMKKIGENDLPIGKYQLSTYKYALTQYVKYMQNKNDR
;
A
#
# COMPACT_ATOMS: atom_id res chain seq x y z
N MET A 1 -8.14 3.52 -4.73
CA MET A 1 -6.99 3.61 -5.67
C MET A 1 -7.43 3.52 -7.13
N ASN A 2 -6.98 4.47 -7.96
CA ASN A 2 -7.11 4.41 -9.41
C ASN A 2 -6.18 3.32 -10.01
N GLU A 3 -6.68 2.09 -10.01
CA GLU A 3 -5.94 0.90 -10.43
C GLU A 3 -5.45 0.96 -11.87
N LEU A 4 -6.26 1.51 -12.79
CA LEU A 4 -5.93 1.52 -14.22
C LEU A 4 -4.70 2.37 -14.49
N GLU A 5 -4.70 3.61 -14.00
CA GLU A 5 -3.56 4.53 -14.15
C GLU A 5 -2.33 4.02 -13.43
N PHE A 6 -2.49 3.48 -12.22
CA PHE A 6 -1.38 2.92 -11.48
C PHE A 6 -0.74 1.71 -12.20
N ARG A 7 -1.55 0.84 -12.80
CA ARG A 7 -1.04 -0.28 -13.62
C ARG A 7 -0.29 0.21 -14.85
N GLN A 8 -0.80 1.25 -15.53
CA GLN A 8 -0.10 1.85 -16.66
C GLN A 8 1.24 2.42 -16.23
N TRP A 9 1.30 3.17 -15.12
CA TRP A 9 2.55 3.68 -14.56
C TRP A 9 3.54 2.56 -14.21
N LEU A 10 3.09 1.49 -13.56
CA LEU A 10 3.92 0.31 -13.26
C LEU A 10 4.46 -0.36 -14.52
N SER A 11 3.65 -0.46 -15.58
CA SER A 11 4.08 -1.07 -16.84
C SER A 11 5.17 -0.29 -17.57
N ASN A 12 5.27 1.02 -17.31
CA ASN A 12 6.32 1.90 -17.83
C ASN A 12 7.56 1.97 -16.90
N SER A 13 7.57 1.21 -15.81
CA SER A 13 8.69 1.11 -14.87
C SER A 13 9.51 -0.16 -15.12
N ASP A 14 10.70 -0.26 -14.52
CA ASP A 14 11.57 -1.44 -14.60
C ASP A 14 11.11 -2.62 -13.71
N VAL A 15 9.85 -2.60 -13.24
CA VAL A 15 9.30 -3.65 -12.37
C VAL A 15 8.83 -4.84 -13.21
N PRO A 16 9.26 -6.09 -12.93
CA PRO A 16 8.82 -7.26 -13.69
C PRO A 16 7.31 -7.50 -13.63
N LYS A 17 6.70 -7.96 -14.74
CA LYS A 17 5.25 -8.15 -14.87
C LYS A 17 4.60 -8.96 -13.73
N LYS A 18 5.26 -10.03 -13.27
CA LYS A 18 4.79 -10.82 -12.12
C LYS A 18 4.74 -9.98 -10.84
N VAL A 19 5.77 -9.16 -10.61
CA VAL A 19 5.87 -8.29 -9.44
C VAL A 19 4.83 -7.17 -9.50
N GLN A 20 4.50 -6.65 -10.68
CA GLN A 20 3.41 -5.67 -10.86
C GLN A 20 2.06 -6.22 -10.37
N SER A 21 1.70 -7.43 -10.79
CA SER A 21 0.47 -8.10 -10.33
C SER A 21 0.46 -8.30 -8.81
N ASP A 22 1.61 -8.70 -8.26
CA ASP A 22 1.84 -8.90 -6.84
C ASP A 22 1.67 -7.60 -6.02
N ILE A 23 2.14 -6.46 -6.55
CA ILE A 23 1.95 -5.15 -5.95
C ILE A 23 0.46 -4.81 -5.91
N VAL A 24 -0.23 -4.87 -7.06
CA VAL A 24 -1.64 -4.50 -7.16
C VAL A 24 -2.51 -5.37 -6.25
N SER A 25 -2.26 -6.68 -6.20
CA SER A 25 -3.01 -7.59 -5.33
C SER A 25 -2.84 -7.25 -3.84
N ARG A 26 -1.63 -6.86 -3.41
CA ARG A 26 -1.36 -6.45 -2.04
C ARG A 26 -2.02 -5.13 -1.68
N LEU A 27 -2.02 -4.16 -2.59
CA LEU A 27 -2.72 -2.88 -2.40
C LEU A 27 -4.23 -3.09 -2.26
N LYS A 28 -4.84 -3.88 -3.14
CA LYS A 28 -6.28 -4.22 -3.03
C LYS A 28 -6.63 -4.89 -1.71
N ARG A 29 -5.72 -5.73 -1.19
CA ARG A 29 -5.92 -6.36 0.11
C ARG A 29 -5.77 -5.35 1.24
N LEU A 30 -4.82 -4.43 1.15
CA LEU A 30 -4.66 -3.32 2.10
C LEU A 30 -5.93 -2.44 2.12
N GLU A 31 -6.48 -2.10 0.96
CA GLU A 31 -7.73 -1.33 0.82
C GLU A 31 -8.94 -2.00 1.47
N ARG A 32 -8.94 -3.33 1.65
CA ARG A 32 -10.08 -4.06 2.21
C ARG A 32 -10.04 -4.25 3.72
N ILE A 33 -8.99 -3.79 4.39
CA ILE A 33 -8.84 -4.01 5.82
C ILE A 33 -9.77 -3.09 6.60
N ASN A 34 -10.44 -3.66 7.61
CA ASN A 34 -11.17 -2.96 8.67
C ASN A 34 -12.04 -1.78 8.22
N GLY A 35 -13.01 -2.04 7.32
CA GLY A 35 -14.00 -1.03 6.93
C GLY A 35 -13.69 -0.25 5.65
N TYR A 36 -12.64 -0.66 4.92
CA TYR A 36 -12.16 -0.11 3.65
C TYR A 36 -11.27 1.13 3.82
N PHE A 37 -10.03 1.05 3.34
CA PHE A 37 -9.16 2.20 3.10
C PHE A 37 -9.23 2.54 1.62
N ASP A 38 -9.48 3.79 1.25
CA ASP A 38 -9.18 4.25 -0.10
C ASP A 38 -7.76 4.84 -0.13
N LEU A 39 -6.86 4.24 -0.92
CA LEU A 39 -5.49 4.75 -1.00
C LEU A 39 -5.38 6.11 -1.68
N ASP A 40 -6.33 6.48 -2.56
CA ASP A 40 -6.32 7.82 -3.16
C ASP A 40 -6.62 8.85 -2.05
N GLU A 41 -7.64 8.61 -1.22
CA GLU A 41 -8.01 9.49 -0.09
C GLU A 41 -6.93 9.52 1.01
N GLU A 42 -6.37 8.37 1.38
CA GLU A 42 -5.31 8.32 2.40
C GLU A 42 -4.03 9.01 1.92
N TYR A 43 -3.75 9.00 0.61
CA TYR A 43 -2.64 9.80 0.06
C TYR A 43 -2.93 11.30 0.16
N GLU A 44 -4.12 11.76 -0.21
CA GLU A 44 -4.50 13.18 -0.11
C GLU A 44 -4.49 13.69 1.33
N LYS A 45 -4.87 12.83 2.28
CA LYS A 45 -4.97 13.14 3.70
C LYS A 45 -3.61 13.29 4.38
N ASP A 46 -2.70 12.33 4.21
CA ASP A 46 -1.42 12.30 4.92
C ASP A 46 -0.27 11.62 4.15
N ASN A 47 -0.36 11.55 2.82
CA ASN A 47 0.59 10.80 1.97
C ASN A 47 0.74 9.32 2.38
N CYS A 48 -0.32 8.74 2.94
CA CYS A 48 -0.35 7.38 3.51
C CYS A 48 0.57 7.19 4.73
N ASP A 49 0.94 8.24 5.47
CA ASP A 49 1.82 8.16 6.64
C ASP A 49 1.22 7.27 7.74
N PHE A 50 -0.10 7.37 7.99
CA PHE A 50 -0.79 6.47 8.90
C PHE A 50 -0.66 5.01 8.45
N LEU A 51 -0.89 4.71 7.17
CA LEU A 51 -0.75 3.35 6.63
C LEU A 51 0.69 2.84 6.75
N PHE A 52 1.70 3.68 6.53
CA PHE A 52 3.10 3.30 6.77
C PHE A 52 3.39 3.01 8.25
N SER A 53 2.73 3.73 9.15
CA SER A 53 2.86 3.51 10.59
C SER A 53 2.40 2.10 10.99
N LEU A 54 1.43 1.53 10.27
CA LEU A 54 0.96 0.16 10.49
C LEU A 54 2.09 -0.86 10.27
N PHE A 55 3.01 -0.62 9.35
CA PHE A 55 4.10 -1.57 9.06
C PHE A 55 5.30 -1.47 10.02
N LYS A 56 5.32 -0.50 10.95
CA LYS A 56 6.39 -0.35 11.95
C LYS A 56 6.47 -1.60 12.83
N ASN A 57 7.69 -1.99 13.22
CA ASN A 57 7.93 -3.18 14.04
C ASN A 57 7.18 -4.44 13.53
N LYS A 58 7.16 -4.67 12.20
CA LYS A 58 6.43 -5.78 11.57
C LYS A 58 4.93 -5.82 11.90
N GLY A 59 4.30 -4.66 12.13
CA GLY A 59 2.89 -4.59 12.53
C GLY A 59 2.63 -4.82 14.01
N LEU A 60 3.66 -5.06 14.82
CA LEU A 60 3.53 -5.18 16.27
C LEU A 60 3.62 -3.79 16.90
N ASN A 61 2.57 -3.00 16.68
CA ASN A 61 2.47 -1.62 17.16
C ASN A 61 1.01 -1.24 17.48
N ASP A 62 0.82 -0.15 18.20
CA ASP A 62 -0.52 0.25 18.66
C ASP A 62 -1.44 0.74 17.55
N ASN A 63 -0.91 1.27 16.45
CA ASN A 63 -1.74 1.66 15.31
C ASN A 63 -2.33 0.44 14.58
N MET A 64 -1.57 -0.64 14.45
CA MET A 64 -2.08 -1.92 13.95
C MET A 64 -3.17 -2.49 14.88
N LYS A 65 -3.04 -2.33 16.21
CA LYS A 65 -4.08 -2.79 17.14
C LYS A 65 -5.38 -1.99 17.00
N LYS A 66 -5.30 -0.67 16.72
CA LYS A 66 -6.46 0.20 16.53
C LYS A 66 -7.34 -0.21 15.35
N ILE A 67 -6.74 -0.78 14.30
CA ILE A 67 -7.47 -1.25 13.12
C ILE A 67 -8.01 -2.68 13.30
N GLY A 68 -7.93 -3.26 14.50
CA GLY A 68 -8.56 -4.54 14.83
C GLY A 68 -7.98 -5.75 14.11
N GLU A 69 -8.71 -6.87 14.22
CA GLU A 69 -8.36 -8.11 13.53
C GLU A 69 -8.43 -7.94 12.00
N ASN A 70 -7.40 -8.42 11.32
CA ASN A 70 -7.28 -8.30 9.87
C ASN A 70 -6.36 -9.39 9.32
N ASP A 71 -6.41 -9.60 8.00
CA ASP A 71 -5.68 -10.69 7.37
C ASP A 71 -4.22 -10.35 7.01
N LEU A 72 -3.66 -9.24 7.51
CA LEU A 72 -2.26 -8.94 7.27
C LEU A 72 -1.37 -9.95 8.01
N PRO A 73 -0.19 -10.26 7.43
CA PRO A 73 0.77 -11.17 8.06
C PRO A 73 1.55 -10.45 9.18
N ILE A 74 0.86 -10.01 10.24
CA ILE A 74 1.43 -9.30 11.39
C ILE A 74 2.53 -10.17 12.04
N GLY A 75 3.66 -9.55 12.38
CA GLY A 75 4.84 -10.20 12.94
C GLY A 75 5.70 -10.97 11.92
N LYS A 76 5.21 -11.18 10.69
CA LYS A 76 5.91 -11.97 9.67
C LYS A 76 6.71 -11.07 8.71
N TYR A 77 7.78 -11.63 8.13
CA TYR A 77 8.61 -10.92 7.14
C TYR A 77 7.79 -10.50 5.91
N GLN A 78 6.76 -11.26 5.55
CA GLN A 78 5.90 -11.00 4.39
C GLN A 78 5.22 -9.63 4.45
N LEU A 79 5.05 -9.04 5.63
CA LEU A 79 4.47 -7.70 5.77
C LEU A 79 5.30 -6.62 5.06
N SER A 80 6.61 -6.81 4.92
CA SER A 80 7.47 -5.88 4.16
C SER A 80 7.06 -5.77 2.69
N THR A 81 6.45 -6.81 2.13
CA THR A 81 5.97 -6.80 0.74
C THR A 81 4.75 -5.91 0.55
N TYR A 82 3.91 -5.72 1.58
CA TYR A 82 2.81 -4.76 1.57
C TYR A 82 3.34 -3.34 1.69
N LYS A 83 4.31 -3.11 2.59
CA LYS A 83 5.01 -1.82 2.68
C LYS A 83 5.65 -1.44 1.34
N TYR A 84 6.30 -2.38 0.67
CA TYR A 84 6.87 -2.17 -0.65
C TYR A 84 5.79 -1.79 -1.68
N ALA A 85 4.68 -2.51 -1.71
CA ALA A 85 3.56 -2.19 -2.60
C ALA A 85 3.03 -0.77 -2.37
N LEU A 86 2.80 -0.38 -1.11
CA LEU A 86 2.36 0.99 -0.76
C LEU A 86 3.40 2.04 -1.16
N THR A 87 4.69 1.75 -0.98
CA THR A 87 5.78 2.64 -1.42
C THR A 87 5.74 2.91 -2.92
N GLN A 88 5.45 1.89 -3.75
CA GLN A 88 5.34 2.08 -5.20
C GLN A 88 4.16 2.97 -5.56
N TYR A 89 3.03 2.81 -4.87
CA TYR A 89 1.84 3.63 -5.10
C TYR A 89 2.07 5.09 -4.69
N VAL A 90 2.71 5.36 -3.55
CA VAL A 90 3.07 6.72 -3.12
C VAL A 90 4.02 7.38 -4.12
N LYS A 91 5.02 6.65 -4.65
CA LYS A 91 5.90 7.16 -5.72
C LYS A 91 5.15 7.51 -6.99
N TYR A 92 4.16 6.70 -7.36
CA TYR A 92 3.28 6.99 -8.49
C TYR A 92 2.53 8.31 -8.28
N MET A 93 1.91 8.48 -7.12
CA MET A 93 1.15 9.70 -6.80
C MET A 93 2.04 10.95 -6.79
N GLN A 94 3.26 10.85 -6.25
CA GLN A 94 4.26 11.92 -6.33
C GLN A 94 4.60 12.27 -7.79
N ASN A 95 4.90 11.27 -8.62
CA ASN A 95 5.21 11.51 -10.04
C ASN A 95 4.04 12.08 -10.84
N LYS A 96 2.79 11.78 -10.44
CA LYS A 96 1.58 12.31 -11.03
C LYS A 96 1.37 13.79 -10.67
N ASN A 97 1.67 14.18 -9.43
CA ASN A 97 1.47 15.55 -8.93
C ASN A 97 2.59 16.53 -9.36
N ASP A 98 3.78 16.02 -9.71
CA ASP A 98 4.89 16.84 -10.22
C ASP A 98 4.75 17.19 -11.73
N ARG A 99 3.64 16.80 -12.38
CA ARG A 99 3.34 17.06 -13.80
C ARG A 99 2.19 18.04 -13.95
#